data_AF-A0A436BX47-F1
#
_entry.id   AF-A0A436BX47-F1
#
_cell.length_a   1.000
_cell.length_b   1.000
_cell.length_c   1.000
_cell.angle_alpha   90.00
_cell.angle_beta   90.00
_cell.angle_gamma   90.00
#
_symmetry.space_group_name_H-M   'P 1'
#
loop_
_entity.id
_entity.type
_entity.pdbx_description
1 polymer ?
#
loop_
_entity_poly.entity_id
_entity_poly.type
_entity_poly.pdbx_seq_one_letter_code
_entity_poly.pdbx_strand_id
1 'polypeptide(L)'
;MVDRLFRLAALAAMVSLALVGAAAAQSVCVAVSGAPPSPSGTALGADSLACGVGAVARGGGTSIGTGTGNFSGVGNENNVAVGNGAGVSVYGSGNAAFGYLAGNAVAGGSDGAGGLRDGNDNIAIGSQAGSIVTGSNNIASGIRAGREVTGSNNIATGFQAGGDVSGHQNIASGSNAGGAVRGDYNIASGNNAGAFVTGNYNIASGAFAGDTVIGDYNVAIGDSSGLYVTGSNNIAFGRNAGGGISGAPLTMNDSISIGSDSAAGFDNSVAIGAGVKTTRAGQVAIGDGAATYTFAGVNSAASKAAQSGPTY
;
A
#
# COMPACT_ATOMS: atom_id res chain seq x y z
N MET A 1 -1.70 57.63 26.82
CA MET A 1 -1.36 57.54 25.37
C MET A 1 -0.05 56.79 25.08
N VAL A 2 0.64 56.24 26.09
CA VAL A 2 1.98 55.59 25.94
C VAL A 2 1.88 54.06 25.77
N ASP A 3 0.74 53.44 26.10
CA ASP A 3 0.56 51.97 26.03
C ASP A 3 0.24 51.40 24.65
N ARG A 4 -0.18 52.23 23.68
CA ARG A 4 -0.48 51.76 22.31
C ARG A 4 0.73 51.73 21.39
N LEU A 5 1.80 52.48 21.72
CA LEU A 5 3.04 52.51 20.93
C LEU A 5 3.92 51.28 21.19
N PHE A 6 3.90 50.69 22.40
CA PHE A 6 4.64 49.46 22.69
C PHE A 6 4.03 48.20 22.08
N ARG A 7 2.71 48.18 21.85
CA ARG A 7 2.06 47.06 21.15
C ARG A 7 2.32 47.05 19.64
N LEU A 8 2.67 48.19 19.05
CA LEU A 8 3.02 48.28 17.64
C LEU A 8 4.47 47.83 17.37
N ALA A 9 5.38 48.04 18.32
CA ALA A 9 6.76 47.55 18.22
C ALA A 9 6.87 46.01 18.38
N ALA A 10 6.01 45.39 19.18
CA ALA A 10 5.95 43.93 19.31
C ALA A 10 5.29 43.24 18.09
N LEU A 11 4.39 43.93 17.39
CA LEU A 11 3.81 43.44 16.13
C LEU A 11 4.77 43.61 14.94
N ALA A 12 5.70 44.57 15.02
CA ALA A 12 6.75 44.77 14.01
C ALA A 12 7.82 43.66 14.01
N ALA A 13 7.87 42.81 15.04
CA ALA A 13 8.75 41.64 15.09
C ALA A 13 8.18 40.39 14.38
N MET A 14 6.95 40.45 13.83
CA MET A 14 6.29 39.30 13.20
C MET A 14 6.31 39.27 11.67
N VAL A 15 7.02 40.20 11.02
CA VAL A 15 7.27 40.13 9.57
C VAL A 15 8.70 40.58 9.31
N SER A 16 9.67 39.70 9.55
CA SER A 16 11.02 39.88 9.01
C SER A 16 10.99 39.58 7.52
N LEU A 17 10.58 40.58 6.74
CA LEU A 17 10.69 40.56 5.29
C LEU A 17 12.18 40.71 4.93
N ALA A 18 12.84 39.62 4.56
CA ALA A 18 14.20 39.63 4.06
C ALA A 18 14.26 40.35 2.70
N LEU A 19 14.62 41.63 2.70
CA LEU A 19 15.06 42.35 1.50
C LEU A 19 16.57 42.55 1.55
N VAL A 20 17.34 41.67 0.89
CA VAL A 20 18.51 42.04 0.07
C VAL A 20 18.73 40.95 -0.99
N GLY A 21 18.51 41.27 -2.27
CA GLY A 21 18.94 40.48 -3.45
C GLY A 21 18.14 39.21 -3.75
N ALA A 22 17.27 39.24 -4.78
CA ALA A 22 16.36 38.16 -5.20
C ALA A 22 15.51 37.60 -4.04
N ALA A 23 14.47 38.36 -3.65
CA ALA A 23 13.54 38.00 -2.58
C ALA A 23 12.78 36.70 -2.90
N ALA A 24 13.32 35.56 -2.46
CA ALA A 24 12.56 34.35 -2.31
C ALA A 24 11.96 34.33 -0.90
N ALA A 25 10.63 34.32 -0.79
CA ALA A 25 9.94 34.43 0.49
C ALA A 25 10.26 33.20 1.37
N GLN A 26 11.02 33.42 2.46
CA GLN A 26 11.27 32.42 3.50
C GLN A 26 10.38 32.78 4.70
N SER A 27 9.34 31.99 4.94
CA SER A 27 8.45 32.19 6.10
C SER A 27 8.81 31.21 7.21
N VAL A 28 9.26 31.76 8.35
CA VAL A 28 9.48 31.03 9.59
C VAL A 28 8.41 31.44 10.60
N CYS A 29 7.56 30.50 11.00
CA CYS A 29 6.57 30.76 12.05
C CYS A 29 7.13 30.35 13.42
N VAL A 30 7.12 31.29 14.38
CA VAL A 30 7.52 31.05 15.77
C VAL A 30 6.31 30.58 16.57
N ALA A 31 6.38 29.38 17.17
CA ALA A 31 5.38 28.91 18.12
C ALA A 31 5.58 29.61 19.47
N VAL A 32 4.76 30.63 19.77
CA VAL A 32 4.72 31.26 21.10
C VAL A 32 3.91 30.39 22.05
N SER A 33 4.59 29.52 22.81
CA SER A 33 4.00 28.82 23.97
C SER A 33 4.76 29.17 25.24
N GLY A 34 4.54 30.36 25.83
CA GLY A 34 4.85 30.74 27.23
C GLY A 34 6.26 30.48 27.81
N ALA A 35 7.20 29.97 27.02
CA ALA A 35 8.53 29.50 27.36
C ALA A 35 9.54 30.15 26.40
N PRO A 36 10.83 30.27 26.77
CA PRO A 36 11.84 30.94 25.93
C PRO A 36 11.83 30.38 24.50
N PRO A 37 12.09 31.23 23.48
CA PRO A 37 11.99 30.84 22.08
C PRO A 37 12.93 29.67 21.81
N SER A 38 12.36 28.47 21.71
CA SER A 38 13.04 27.29 21.19
C SER A 38 13.34 27.53 19.71
N PRO A 39 14.43 27.00 19.14
CA PRO A 39 14.84 27.31 17.78
C PRO A 39 13.68 27.09 16.81
N SER A 40 13.32 28.18 16.13
CA SER A 40 12.21 28.24 15.18
C SER A 40 12.51 27.39 13.95
N GLY A 41 11.51 27.20 13.07
CA GLY A 41 11.70 26.43 11.84
C GLY A 41 12.84 26.98 10.96
N THR A 42 13.43 26.12 10.15
CA THR A 42 14.50 26.43 9.19
C THR A 42 13.97 26.27 7.77
N ALA A 43 13.82 27.36 7.03
CA ALA A 43 13.48 27.35 5.62
C ALA A 43 14.74 27.59 4.78
N LEU A 44 15.06 26.67 3.85
CA LEU A 44 16.26 26.70 3.03
C LEU A 44 15.86 26.71 1.54
N GLY A 45 16.39 27.64 0.76
CA GLY A 45 16.01 27.78 -0.66
C GLY A 45 14.73 28.59 -0.88
N ALA A 46 14.44 28.86 -2.15
CA ALA A 46 13.29 29.66 -2.55
C ALA A 46 11.96 28.97 -2.24
N ASP A 47 10.92 29.76 -1.95
CA ASP A 47 9.54 29.30 -1.76
C ASP A 47 9.33 28.26 -0.64
N SER A 48 10.27 28.16 0.30
CA SER A 48 10.22 27.24 1.43
C SER A 48 9.45 27.83 2.63
N LEU A 49 8.55 27.03 3.24
CA LEU A 49 7.81 27.38 4.45
C LEU A 49 8.17 26.41 5.60
N ALA A 50 8.67 26.94 6.72
CA ALA A 50 8.96 26.13 7.92
C ALA A 50 8.28 26.71 9.18
N CYS A 51 7.37 25.94 9.77
CA CYS A 51 6.56 26.36 10.91
C CYS A 51 6.64 25.31 12.03
N GLY A 52 7.13 25.70 13.22
CA GLY A 52 7.26 24.82 14.37
C GLY A 52 8.71 24.58 14.81
N VAL A 53 8.88 24.13 16.06
CA VAL A 53 10.21 23.90 16.66
C VAL A 53 10.93 22.77 15.91
N GLY A 54 12.12 23.04 15.38
CA GLY A 54 12.90 22.05 14.63
C GLY A 54 12.30 21.63 13.29
N ALA A 55 11.32 22.38 12.76
CA ALA A 55 10.82 22.17 11.40
C ALA A 55 11.91 22.55 10.38
N VAL A 56 12.09 21.78 9.31
CA VAL A 56 13.05 22.07 8.24
C VAL A 56 12.37 21.91 6.88
N ALA A 57 12.39 22.95 6.05
CA ALA A 57 11.87 22.93 4.68
C ALA A 57 12.95 23.32 3.68
N ARG A 58 12.99 22.67 2.51
CA ARG A 58 14.03 22.84 1.49
C ARG A 58 13.40 22.99 0.09
N GLY A 59 13.92 23.94 -0.70
CA GLY A 59 13.58 24.23 -2.11
C GLY A 59 12.11 24.02 -2.48
N GLY A 60 11.24 25.00 -2.24
CA GLY A 60 9.80 24.93 -2.51
C GLY A 60 9.00 24.07 -1.53
N GLY A 61 9.67 23.46 -0.54
CA GLY A 61 9.04 22.58 0.44
C GLY A 61 8.23 23.31 1.52
N THR A 62 7.30 22.59 2.16
CA THR A 62 6.49 23.07 3.28
C THR A 62 6.60 22.12 4.46
N SER A 63 7.01 22.60 5.63
CA SER A 63 7.13 21.82 6.87
C SER A 63 6.37 22.52 8.00
N ILE A 64 5.31 21.89 8.52
CA ILE A 64 4.43 22.46 9.55
C ILE A 64 4.24 21.47 10.70
N GLY A 65 4.83 21.76 11.86
CA GLY A 65 4.75 20.97 13.08
C GLY A 65 6.13 20.77 13.71
N THR A 66 6.16 20.38 14.99
CA THR A 66 7.42 20.12 15.70
C THR A 66 8.20 18.99 15.04
N GLY A 67 9.47 19.24 14.72
CA GLY A 67 10.38 18.27 14.12
C GLY A 67 10.07 17.89 12.67
N THR A 68 9.15 18.58 11.99
CA THR A 68 8.81 18.25 10.59
C THR A 68 9.97 18.43 9.64
N GLY A 69 10.18 17.52 8.70
CA GLY A 69 11.27 17.65 7.73
C GLY A 69 12.69 17.52 8.32
N ASN A 70 12.83 17.31 9.64
CA ASN A 70 14.13 17.29 10.30
C ASN A 70 15.02 16.14 9.79
N PHE A 71 16.34 16.29 9.84
CA PHE A 71 17.35 15.32 9.34
C PHE A 71 17.25 14.96 7.86
N SER A 72 16.45 15.70 7.08
CA SER A 72 16.34 15.47 5.65
C SER A 72 17.59 15.94 4.89
N GLY A 73 18.02 15.14 3.91
CA GLY A 73 19.28 15.31 3.19
C GLY A 73 19.35 16.57 2.32
N VAL A 74 20.54 16.93 1.81
CA VAL A 74 20.67 18.06 0.88
C VAL A 74 20.11 17.67 -0.50
N GLY A 75 19.21 18.49 -1.04
CA GLY A 75 18.62 18.31 -2.37
C GLY A 75 17.20 17.72 -2.39
N ASN A 76 16.62 17.42 -1.23
CA ASN A 76 15.25 16.92 -1.09
C ASN A 76 14.21 18.07 -1.25
N GLU A 77 14.00 18.49 -2.48
CA GLU A 77 13.18 19.65 -2.81
C GLU A 77 11.69 19.31 -2.92
N ASN A 78 10.83 20.32 -2.80
CA ASN A 78 9.38 20.23 -3.03
C ASN A 78 8.65 19.20 -2.16
N ASN A 79 9.18 18.92 -0.96
CA ASN A 79 8.51 18.05 0.01
C ASN A 79 7.49 18.83 0.86
N VAL A 80 6.33 18.25 1.11
CA VAL A 80 5.29 18.78 2.00
C VAL A 80 5.16 17.87 3.21
N ALA A 81 5.32 18.39 4.43
CA ALA A 81 5.22 17.67 5.69
C ALA A 81 4.38 18.46 6.69
N VAL A 82 3.32 17.85 7.21
CA VAL A 82 2.41 18.47 8.19
C VAL A 82 2.08 17.50 9.31
N GLY A 83 2.40 17.84 10.56
CA GLY A 83 2.16 17.01 11.75
C GLY A 83 3.42 16.78 12.57
N ASN A 84 3.28 16.49 13.86
CA ASN A 84 4.45 16.28 14.74
C ASN A 84 5.33 15.12 14.21
N GLY A 85 6.59 15.42 13.89
CA GLY A 85 7.58 14.48 13.36
C GLY A 85 7.29 13.93 11.95
N ALA A 86 6.40 14.56 11.17
CA ALA A 86 6.15 14.18 9.78
C ALA A 86 7.37 14.48 8.89
N GLY A 87 7.65 13.63 7.90
CA GLY A 87 8.70 13.88 6.91
C GLY A 87 10.13 13.94 7.48
N VAL A 88 10.39 13.33 8.63
CA VAL A 88 11.76 13.28 9.19
C VAL A 88 12.62 12.30 8.40
N SER A 89 13.89 12.64 8.17
CA SER A 89 14.86 11.81 7.44
C SER A 89 14.42 11.46 6.01
N VAL A 90 13.90 12.45 5.27
CA VAL A 90 13.51 12.30 3.86
C VAL A 90 14.69 12.66 2.96
N TYR A 91 15.07 11.79 2.04
CA TYR A 91 16.18 12.05 1.10
C TYR A 91 15.72 12.23 -0.36
N GLY A 92 14.48 11.85 -0.67
CA GLY A 92 13.85 12.09 -1.97
C GLY A 92 13.11 13.43 -2.06
N SER A 93 12.71 13.81 -3.28
CA SER A 93 11.96 15.02 -3.59
C SER A 93 10.47 14.72 -3.87
N GLY A 94 9.61 15.74 -3.78
CA GLY A 94 8.20 15.62 -4.18
C GLY A 94 7.31 14.79 -3.25
N ASN A 95 7.78 14.46 -2.04
CA ASN A 95 7.01 13.67 -1.08
C ASN A 95 5.98 14.53 -0.33
N ALA A 96 4.84 13.93 0.02
CA ALA A 96 3.79 14.58 0.79
C ALA A 96 3.42 13.74 2.02
N ALA A 97 3.63 14.27 3.23
CA ALA A 97 3.44 13.60 4.50
C ALA A 97 2.49 14.38 5.41
N PHE A 98 1.38 13.77 5.83
CA PHE A 98 0.36 14.40 6.67
C PHE A 98 -0.02 13.48 7.84
N GLY A 99 0.38 13.85 9.07
CA GLY A 99 0.06 13.11 10.29
C GLY A 99 1.25 12.95 11.23
N TYR A 100 1.00 12.41 12.43
CA TYR A 100 2.06 12.10 13.39
C TYR A 100 3.02 11.05 12.82
N LEU A 101 4.31 11.38 12.69
CA LEU A 101 5.34 10.50 12.12
C LEU A 101 5.02 9.94 10.71
N ALA A 102 4.16 10.60 9.94
CA ALA A 102 3.89 10.22 8.55
C ALA A 102 5.12 10.46 7.67
N GLY A 103 5.40 9.60 6.70
CA GLY A 103 6.52 9.78 5.76
C GLY A 103 7.87 9.91 6.44
N ASN A 104 8.05 9.29 7.62
CA ASN A 104 9.34 9.24 8.30
C ASN A 104 10.28 8.30 7.52
N ALA A 105 11.58 8.55 7.55
CA ALA A 105 12.60 7.68 6.97
C ALA A 105 12.30 7.25 5.52
N VAL A 106 11.85 8.20 4.69
CA VAL A 106 11.77 8.01 3.24
C VAL A 106 13.19 8.11 2.68
N ALA A 107 13.86 6.97 2.65
CA ALA A 107 15.23 6.83 2.24
C ALA A 107 15.29 6.83 0.70
N GLY A 108 15.82 7.91 0.14
CA GLY A 108 16.55 7.81 -1.10
C GLY A 108 17.88 7.13 -0.82
N GLY A 109 18.10 5.98 -1.45
CA GLY A 109 19.42 5.42 -1.61
C GLY A 109 20.35 6.54 -2.11
N SER A 110 21.39 6.84 -1.35
CA SER A 110 22.44 7.73 -1.81
C SER A 110 23.50 6.87 -2.47
N ASP A 111 23.36 6.65 -3.77
CA ASP A 111 24.50 6.25 -4.57
C ASP A 111 25.40 7.49 -4.58
N GLY A 112 26.50 7.47 -3.81
CA GLY A 112 27.48 8.56 -3.71
C GLY A 112 28.16 8.98 -5.03
N ALA A 113 27.53 8.72 -6.18
CA ALA A 113 27.97 8.95 -7.54
C ALA A 113 26.89 9.60 -8.45
N GLY A 114 25.80 10.15 -7.91
CA GLY A 114 24.79 10.86 -8.71
C GLY A 114 23.83 9.97 -9.51
N GLY A 115 23.64 8.72 -9.07
CA GLY A 115 22.60 7.81 -9.55
C GLY A 115 21.24 8.07 -8.88
N LEU A 116 20.17 7.56 -9.52
CA LEU A 116 18.75 7.80 -9.22
C LEU A 116 18.43 7.88 -7.72
N ARG A 117 17.83 8.99 -7.28
CA ARG A 117 17.30 9.09 -5.93
C ARG A 117 16.03 8.26 -5.84
N ASP A 118 16.12 7.11 -5.22
CA ASP A 118 14.96 6.38 -4.71
C ASP A 118 14.17 7.25 -3.69
N GLY A 119 12.95 6.87 -3.33
CA GLY A 119 12.17 7.61 -2.32
C GLY A 119 11.54 8.94 -2.78
N ASN A 120 11.28 9.15 -4.08
CA ASN A 120 10.58 10.34 -4.58
C ASN A 120 9.06 10.14 -4.66
N ASP A 121 8.33 11.25 -4.67
CA ASP A 121 6.90 11.30 -5.05
C ASP A 121 5.99 10.38 -4.23
N ASN A 122 6.34 10.12 -2.97
CA ASN A 122 5.52 9.31 -2.06
C ASN A 122 4.50 10.18 -1.32
N ILE A 123 3.29 9.66 -1.15
CA ILE A 123 2.20 10.28 -0.39
C ILE A 123 1.96 9.43 0.86
N ALA A 124 2.05 10.02 2.05
CA ALA A 124 1.81 9.39 3.33
C ALA A 124 0.80 10.21 4.15
N ILE A 125 -0.40 9.67 4.37
CA ILE A 125 -1.49 10.35 5.08
C ILE A 125 -1.94 9.45 6.24
N GLY A 126 -1.77 9.91 7.47
CA GLY A 126 -2.14 9.18 8.68
C GLY A 126 -0.95 8.96 9.62
N SER A 127 -1.26 8.60 10.87
CA SER A 127 -0.23 8.35 11.88
C SER A 127 0.67 7.17 11.44
N GLN A 128 1.98 7.40 11.35
CA GLN A 128 2.98 6.40 10.93
C GLN A 128 2.71 5.79 9.54
N ALA A 129 1.94 6.45 8.68
CA ALA A 129 1.82 6.04 7.28
C ALA A 129 3.18 6.25 6.58
N GLY A 130 3.63 5.31 5.74
CA GLY A 130 4.87 5.51 4.97
C GLY A 130 6.12 5.74 5.82
N SER A 131 6.23 5.14 7.02
CA SER A 131 7.28 5.52 7.99
C SER A 131 8.65 4.87 7.79
N ILE A 132 8.82 4.02 6.77
CA ILE A 132 10.08 3.44 6.27
C ILE A 132 9.85 3.11 4.78
N VAL A 133 10.27 3.99 3.88
CA VAL A 133 10.03 3.81 2.44
C VAL A 133 11.31 4.01 1.67
N THR A 134 11.73 3.02 0.86
CA THR A 134 12.83 3.20 -0.10
C THR A 134 12.33 3.36 -1.52
N GLY A 135 11.15 2.82 -1.87
CA GLY A 135 10.62 2.97 -3.23
C GLY A 135 10.06 4.37 -3.53
N SER A 136 9.75 4.61 -4.81
CA SER A 136 9.16 5.86 -5.28
C SER A 136 7.68 5.68 -5.68
N ASN A 137 6.95 6.80 -5.79
CA ASN A 137 5.57 6.84 -6.28
C ASN A 137 4.57 5.99 -5.46
N ASN A 138 4.81 5.80 -4.16
CA ASN A 138 3.90 5.05 -3.30
C ASN A 138 2.83 5.96 -2.67
N ILE A 139 1.62 5.44 -2.51
CA ILE A 139 0.52 6.12 -1.81
C ILE A 139 0.15 5.29 -0.58
N ALA A 140 0.29 5.86 0.61
CA ALA A 140 -0.07 5.28 1.89
C ALA A 140 -1.08 6.20 2.60
N SER A 141 -2.30 5.73 2.80
CA SER A 141 -3.38 6.50 3.43
C SER A 141 -4.10 5.68 4.50
N GLY A 142 -3.80 5.95 5.77
CA GLY A 142 -4.33 5.26 6.93
C GLY A 142 -3.29 5.15 8.03
N ILE A 143 -3.71 4.84 9.25
CA ILE A 143 -2.77 4.63 10.36
C ILE A 143 -1.92 3.40 10.03
N ARG A 144 -0.59 3.58 9.97
CA ARG A 144 0.39 2.55 9.61
C ARG A 144 0.17 1.91 8.23
N ALA A 145 -0.54 2.58 7.32
CA ALA A 145 -0.59 2.14 5.92
C ALA A 145 0.79 2.28 5.28
N GLY A 146 1.20 1.35 4.43
CA GLY A 146 2.48 1.44 3.71
C GLY A 146 3.67 1.61 4.65
N ARG A 147 3.65 1.02 5.85
CA ARG A 147 4.61 1.37 6.92
C ARG A 147 6.05 1.08 6.52
N GLU A 148 6.28 -0.07 5.89
CA GLU A 148 7.56 -0.58 5.42
C GLU A 148 7.41 -0.95 3.94
N VAL A 149 7.91 -0.10 3.04
CA VAL A 149 7.75 -0.31 1.59
C VAL A 149 9.08 -0.12 0.87
N THR A 150 9.61 -1.20 0.29
CA THR A 150 10.85 -1.11 -0.51
C THR A 150 10.61 -1.01 -2.00
N GLY A 151 9.47 -1.51 -2.49
CA GLY A 151 9.09 -1.42 -3.90
C GLY A 151 8.41 -0.10 -4.26
N SER A 152 8.16 0.11 -5.55
CA SER A 152 7.63 1.36 -6.10
C SER A 152 6.21 1.20 -6.67
N ASN A 153 5.50 2.34 -6.80
CA ASN A 153 4.16 2.42 -7.38
C ASN A 153 3.08 1.63 -6.63
N ASN A 154 3.23 1.45 -5.31
CA ASN A 154 2.24 0.75 -4.49
C ASN A 154 1.17 1.71 -3.95
N ILE A 155 -0.05 1.22 -3.78
CA ILE A 155 -1.17 1.95 -3.18
C ILE A 155 -1.65 1.17 -1.96
N ALA A 156 -1.67 1.79 -0.80
CA ALA A 156 -2.10 1.23 0.47
C ALA A 156 -3.09 2.17 1.17
N THR A 157 -4.36 1.78 1.24
CA THR A 157 -5.42 2.58 1.87
C THR A 157 -6.16 1.79 2.95
N GLY A 158 -6.03 2.20 4.22
CA GLY A 158 -6.66 1.54 5.35
C GLY A 158 -5.74 1.41 6.56
N PHE A 159 -6.28 0.96 7.69
CA PHE A 159 -5.47 0.65 8.87
C PHE A 159 -4.53 -0.51 8.57
N GLN A 160 -3.21 -0.29 8.67
CA GLN A 160 -2.17 -1.30 8.40
C GLN A 160 -2.23 -1.95 6.99
N ALA A 161 -2.90 -1.33 6.02
CA ALA A 161 -2.91 -1.81 4.64
C ALA A 161 -1.49 -1.73 4.05
N GLY A 162 -1.05 -2.73 3.29
CA GLY A 162 0.28 -2.71 2.67
C GLY A 162 1.42 -2.51 3.68
N GLY A 163 1.31 -3.09 4.88
CA GLY A 163 2.19 -2.76 6.00
C GLY A 163 3.67 -3.09 5.76
N ASP A 164 3.94 -4.18 5.03
CA ASP A 164 5.26 -4.69 4.65
C ASP A 164 5.22 -5.10 3.17
N VAL A 165 5.73 -4.27 2.26
CA VAL A 165 5.65 -4.52 0.81
C VAL A 165 7.03 -4.38 0.16
N SER A 166 7.55 -5.48 -0.37
CA SER A 166 8.82 -5.46 -1.10
C SER A 166 8.66 -5.39 -2.63
N GLY A 167 7.47 -5.73 -3.14
CA GLY A 167 7.17 -5.69 -4.56
C GLY A 167 6.59 -4.36 -5.05
N HIS A 168 6.25 -4.32 -6.34
CA HIS A 168 5.89 -3.13 -7.10
C HIS A 168 4.43 -3.21 -7.57
N GLN A 169 3.82 -2.05 -7.78
CA GLN A 169 2.50 -1.94 -8.42
C GLN A 169 1.40 -2.75 -7.72
N ASN A 170 1.51 -2.90 -6.40
CA ASN A 170 0.49 -3.56 -5.58
C ASN A 170 -0.57 -2.56 -5.10
N ILE A 171 -1.81 -3.02 -4.98
CA ILE A 171 -2.94 -2.25 -4.45
C ILE A 171 -3.49 -2.99 -3.23
N ALA A 172 -3.49 -2.34 -2.08
CA ALA A 172 -4.03 -2.83 -0.82
C ALA A 172 -5.08 -1.84 -0.29
N SER A 173 -6.34 -2.26 -0.20
CA SER A 173 -7.46 -1.44 0.26
C SER A 173 -8.29 -2.15 1.32
N GLY A 174 -8.29 -1.64 2.55
CA GLY A 174 -8.97 -2.24 3.69
C GLY A 174 -8.04 -2.45 4.88
N SER A 175 -8.63 -2.72 6.05
CA SER A 175 -7.84 -2.98 7.26
C SER A 175 -7.05 -4.28 7.12
N ASN A 176 -5.71 -4.21 7.26
CA ASN A 176 -4.74 -5.30 7.04
C ASN A 176 -4.75 -5.92 5.62
N ALA A 177 -5.35 -5.26 4.62
CA ALA A 177 -5.28 -5.73 3.24
C ALA A 177 -3.81 -5.72 2.76
N GLY A 178 -3.36 -6.76 2.08
CA GLY A 178 -1.98 -6.82 1.58
C GLY A 178 -0.94 -6.62 2.67
N GLY A 179 -1.18 -7.12 3.89
CA GLY A 179 -0.36 -6.81 5.07
C GLY A 179 1.13 -7.09 4.90
N ALA A 180 1.47 -8.18 4.21
CA ALA A 180 2.83 -8.55 3.81
C ALA A 180 2.84 -9.08 2.36
N VAL A 181 3.47 -8.35 1.43
CA VAL A 181 3.50 -8.70 0.00
C VAL A 181 4.92 -8.74 -0.54
N ARG A 182 5.34 -9.93 -1.00
CA ARG A 182 6.63 -10.23 -1.65
C ARG A 182 6.44 -10.61 -3.12
N GLY A 183 5.70 -9.80 -3.86
CA GLY A 183 5.49 -9.95 -5.30
C GLY A 183 4.88 -8.69 -5.90
N ASP A 184 4.78 -8.67 -7.21
CA ASP A 184 4.36 -7.51 -8.00
C ASP A 184 2.93 -7.67 -8.52
N TYR A 185 2.27 -6.54 -8.81
CA TYR A 185 0.97 -6.48 -9.47
C TYR A 185 -0.18 -7.20 -8.73
N ASN A 186 -0.13 -7.28 -7.40
CA ASN A 186 -1.20 -7.88 -6.61
C ASN A 186 -2.27 -6.84 -6.22
N ILE A 187 -3.53 -7.27 -6.17
CA ILE A 187 -4.66 -6.47 -5.72
C ILE A 187 -5.31 -7.16 -4.52
N ALA A 188 -5.39 -6.46 -3.39
CA ALA A 188 -6.04 -6.92 -2.17
C ALA A 188 -7.06 -5.88 -1.71
N SER A 189 -8.35 -6.25 -1.67
CA SER A 189 -9.45 -5.35 -1.34
C SER A 189 -10.42 -6.00 -0.35
N GLY A 190 -10.40 -5.55 0.90
CA GLY A 190 -11.21 -6.10 1.99
C GLY A 190 -10.42 -6.23 3.29
N ASN A 191 -11.11 -6.49 4.40
CA ASN A 191 -10.43 -6.73 5.67
C ASN A 191 -9.61 -8.03 5.61
N ASN A 192 -8.30 -7.96 5.86
CA ASN A 192 -7.35 -9.08 5.73
C ASN A 192 -7.34 -9.77 4.33
N ALA A 193 -7.84 -9.10 3.29
CA ALA A 193 -7.70 -9.62 1.93
C ALA A 193 -6.21 -9.71 1.57
N GLY A 194 -5.75 -10.81 0.99
CA GLY A 194 -4.37 -10.96 0.54
C GLY A 194 -3.35 -10.67 1.64
N ALA A 195 -3.64 -10.98 2.91
CA ALA A 195 -2.82 -10.51 4.03
C ALA A 195 -1.35 -10.95 3.94
N PHE A 196 -1.10 -12.12 3.34
CA PHE A 196 0.24 -12.64 3.07
C PHE A 196 0.32 -13.15 1.63
N VAL A 197 1.11 -12.49 0.77
CA VAL A 197 1.28 -12.88 -0.64
C VAL A 197 2.76 -12.96 -0.99
N THR A 198 3.21 -14.06 -1.61
CA THR A 198 4.60 -14.22 -2.12
C THR A 198 4.66 -14.40 -3.65
N GLY A 199 3.51 -14.36 -4.33
CA GLY A 199 3.40 -14.41 -5.79
C GLY A 199 2.99 -13.09 -6.42
N ASN A 200 2.84 -13.11 -7.74
CA ASN A 200 2.54 -11.97 -8.59
C ASN A 200 1.14 -12.09 -9.20
N TYR A 201 0.58 -10.96 -9.62
CA TYR A 201 -0.67 -10.91 -10.38
C TYR A 201 -1.88 -11.58 -9.67
N ASN A 202 -1.89 -11.61 -8.34
CA ASN A 202 -3.01 -12.17 -7.58
C ASN A 202 -4.08 -11.10 -7.31
N ILE A 203 -5.35 -11.49 -7.33
CA ILE A 203 -6.49 -10.65 -7.00
C ILE A 203 -7.23 -11.28 -5.82
N ALA A 204 -7.35 -10.55 -4.72
CA ALA A 204 -8.11 -10.91 -3.53
C ALA A 204 -9.13 -9.82 -3.22
N SER A 205 -10.42 -10.16 -3.26
CA SER A 205 -11.52 -9.20 -3.02
C SER A 205 -12.60 -9.79 -2.11
N GLY A 206 -12.69 -9.30 -0.88
CA GLY A 206 -13.57 -9.83 0.17
C GLY A 206 -12.84 -9.89 1.50
N ALA A 207 -13.57 -10.01 2.61
CA ALA A 207 -12.92 -10.24 3.90
C ALA A 207 -12.19 -11.59 3.87
N PHE A 208 -10.92 -11.62 4.28
CA PHE A 208 -10.07 -12.82 4.29
C PHE A 208 -9.89 -13.52 2.92
N ALA A 209 -10.29 -12.89 1.81
CA ALA A 209 -10.08 -13.44 0.48
C ALA A 209 -8.57 -13.57 0.20
N GLY A 210 -8.11 -14.70 -0.32
CA GLY A 210 -6.70 -14.90 -0.65
C GLY A 210 -5.75 -14.71 0.53
N ASP A 211 -6.20 -14.89 1.77
CA ASP A 211 -5.30 -14.83 2.91
C ASP A 211 -4.35 -16.05 2.87
N THR A 212 -3.06 -15.74 2.74
CA THR A 212 -1.95 -16.67 2.44
C THR A 212 -1.98 -17.26 1.03
N VAL A 213 -1.36 -16.56 0.08
CA VAL A 213 -1.15 -17.00 -1.31
C VAL A 213 0.34 -17.02 -1.67
N ILE A 214 0.84 -18.15 -2.16
CA ILE A 214 2.24 -18.27 -2.62
C ILE A 214 2.33 -18.21 -4.16
N GLY A 215 1.40 -18.83 -4.87
CA GLY A 215 1.43 -18.90 -6.33
C GLY A 215 1.06 -17.59 -7.03
N ASP A 216 1.16 -17.63 -8.35
CA ASP A 216 0.88 -16.49 -9.23
C ASP A 216 -0.52 -16.59 -9.87
N TYR A 217 -1.03 -15.45 -10.36
CA TYR A 217 -2.24 -15.37 -11.20
C TYR A 217 -3.50 -15.98 -10.56
N ASN A 218 -3.63 -15.96 -9.22
CA ASN A 218 -4.82 -16.43 -8.54
C ASN A 218 -5.87 -15.33 -8.40
N VAL A 219 -7.14 -15.68 -8.55
CA VAL A 219 -8.28 -14.78 -8.35
C VAL A 219 -9.18 -15.34 -7.25
N ALA A 220 -9.36 -14.59 -6.17
CA ALA A 220 -10.17 -14.92 -5.00
C ALA A 220 -11.18 -13.80 -4.75
N ILE A 221 -12.47 -14.04 -5.00
CA ILE A 221 -13.54 -13.06 -4.83
C ILE A 221 -14.64 -13.64 -3.93
N GLY A 222 -14.79 -13.09 -2.73
CA GLY A 222 -15.74 -13.55 -1.72
C GLY A 222 -15.13 -13.60 -0.32
N ASP A 223 -15.99 -13.68 0.70
CA ASP A 223 -15.52 -13.88 2.07
C ASP A 223 -14.76 -15.21 2.19
N SER A 224 -13.51 -15.17 2.63
CA SER A 224 -12.63 -16.33 2.81
C SER A 224 -12.43 -17.20 1.54
N SER A 225 -12.66 -16.66 0.35
CA SER A 225 -12.38 -17.37 -0.92
C SER A 225 -10.87 -17.50 -1.14
N GLY A 226 -10.39 -18.59 -1.73
CA GLY A 226 -8.98 -18.76 -2.10
C GLY A 226 -8.00 -18.71 -0.92
N LEU A 227 -8.47 -19.06 0.28
CA LEU A 227 -7.65 -19.10 1.49
C LEU A 227 -6.56 -20.16 1.39
N TYR A 228 -5.33 -19.90 1.85
CA TYR A 228 -4.23 -20.88 1.89
C TYR A 228 -3.99 -21.60 0.54
N VAL A 229 -3.68 -20.85 -0.52
CA VAL A 229 -3.42 -21.38 -1.86
C VAL A 229 -1.94 -21.25 -2.21
N THR A 230 -1.27 -22.35 -2.53
CA THR A 230 0.13 -22.33 -2.95
C THR A 230 0.33 -22.55 -4.44
N GLY A 231 -0.67 -23.11 -5.14
CA GLY A 231 -0.65 -23.24 -6.58
C GLY A 231 -1.03 -21.94 -7.31
N SER A 232 -1.00 -22.00 -8.64
CA SER A 232 -1.13 -20.84 -9.54
C SER A 232 -2.30 -20.98 -10.52
N ASN A 233 -2.70 -19.86 -11.11
CA ASN A 233 -3.77 -19.79 -12.13
C ASN A 233 -5.14 -20.28 -11.64
N ASN A 234 -5.44 -20.15 -10.35
CA ASN A 234 -6.71 -20.61 -9.79
C ASN A 234 -7.75 -19.49 -9.73
N ILE A 235 -9.02 -19.85 -9.90
CA ILE A 235 -10.17 -18.95 -9.74
C ILE A 235 -11.06 -19.47 -8.61
N ALA A 236 -11.34 -18.62 -7.63
CA ALA A 236 -12.23 -18.88 -6.51
C ALA A 236 -13.24 -17.73 -6.40
N PHE A 237 -14.52 -18.04 -6.60
CA PHE A 237 -15.60 -17.05 -6.54
C PHE A 237 -16.74 -17.54 -5.63
N GLY A 238 -16.97 -16.83 -4.52
CA GLY A 238 -17.99 -17.14 -3.52
C GLY A 238 -17.42 -17.36 -2.13
N ARG A 239 -18.28 -17.31 -1.10
CA ARG A 239 -17.86 -17.52 0.29
C ARG A 239 -17.18 -18.88 0.45
N ASN A 240 -15.97 -18.93 1.02
CA ASN A 240 -15.15 -20.15 1.20
C ASN A 240 -14.85 -20.93 -0.10
N ALA A 241 -15.05 -20.35 -1.28
CA ALA A 241 -14.77 -21.05 -2.53
C ALA A 241 -13.26 -21.29 -2.67
N GLY A 242 -12.85 -22.47 -3.12
CA GLY A 242 -11.45 -22.79 -3.44
C GLY A 242 -10.45 -22.53 -2.31
N GLY A 243 -10.88 -22.60 -1.04
CA GLY A 243 -10.03 -22.39 0.13
C GLY A 243 -9.45 -23.69 0.70
N GLY A 244 -8.17 -23.66 1.05
CA GLY A 244 -7.48 -24.67 1.86
C GLY A 244 -7.53 -24.35 3.36
N ILE A 245 -6.67 -25.03 4.12
CA ILE A 245 -6.47 -24.78 5.55
C ILE A 245 -4.98 -24.64 5.86
N SER A 246 -4.61 -23.92 6.93
CA SER A 246 -3.20 -23.60 7.26
C SER A 246 -2.26 -24.83 7.30
N GLY A 247 -2.76 -26.01 7.70
CA GLY A 247 -1.98 -27.26 7.73
C GLY A 247 -2.06 -28.12 6.46
N ALA A 248 -2.91 -27.74 5.50
CA ALA A 248 -3.11 -28.43 4.23
C ALA A 248 -3.57 -27.40 3.18
N PRO A 249 -2.66 -26.51 2.74
CA PRO A 249 -2.97 -25.55 1.70
C PRO A 249 -3.32 -26.27 0.40
N LEU A 250 -4.11 -25.64 -0.45
CA LEU A 250 -4.39 -26.19 -1.76
C LEU A 250 -3.22 -25.90 -2.71
N THR A 251 -2.63 -26.96 -3.25
CA THR A 251 -1.43 -26.91 -4.12
C THR A 251 -1.75 -27.02 -5.61
N MET A 252 -3.05 -27.06 -5.95
CA MET A 252 -3.52 -27.27 -7.32
C MET A 252 -3.27 -26.07 -8.22
N ASN A 253 -3.15 -26.34 -9.52
CA ASN A 253 -3.03 -25.33 -10.55
C ASN A 253 -4.19 -25.39 -11.54
N ASP A 254 -4.46 -24.25 -12.18
CA ASP A 254 -5.46 -24.12 -13.25
C ASP A 254 -6.86 -24.59 -12.83
N SER A 255 -7.26 -24.34 -11.57
CA SER A 255 -8.55 -24.77 -11.03
C SER A 255 -9.59 -23.65 -10.99
N ILE A 256 -10.87 -24.02 -11.06
CA ILE A 256 -12.00 -23.07 -11.03
C ILE A 256 -13.03 -23.52 -9.99
N SER A 257 -13.20 -22.76 -8.92
CA SER A 257 -14.23 -22.95 -7.88
C SER A 257 -15.21 -21.78 -7.91
N ILE A 258 -16.47 -22.02 -8.29
CA ILE A 258 -17.51 -20.98 -8.35
C ILE A 258 -18.71 -21.45 -7.54
N GLY A 259 -19.02 -20.75 -6.45
CA GLY A 259 -20.13 -21.06 -5.55
C GLY A 259 -19.67 -21.16 -4.10
N SER A 260 -20.60 -20.89 -3.18
CA SER A 260 -20.32 -20.98 -1.75
C SER A 260 -19.82 -22.37 -1.37
N ASP A 261 -18.70 -22.45 -0.66
CA ASP A 261 -18.11 -23.70 -0.17
C ASP A 261 -17.74 -24.70 -1.30
N SER A 262 -17.62 -24.23 -2.55
CA SER A 262 -17.14 -25.03 -3.68
C SER A 262 -15.63 -25.28 -3.59
N ALA A 263 -15.15 -26.44 -4.05
CA ALA A 263 -13.73 -26.79 -3.99
C ALA A 263 -13.27 -27.62 -5.21
N ALA A 264 -12.64 -26.94 -6.17
CA ALA A 264 -11.82 -27.53 -7.20
C ALA A 264 -10.40 -27.80 -6.66
N GLY A 265 -10.26 -28.84 -5.83
CA GLY A 265 -9.05 -29.12 -5.06
C GLY A 265 -7.93 -29.86 -5.81
N PHE A 266 -8.04 -30.03 -7.13
CA PHE A 266 -7.09 -30.79 -7.96
C PHE A 266 -6.70 -30.01 -9.21
N ASP A 267 -5.56 -30.37 -9.81
CA ASP A 267 -5.08 -29.70 -11.03
C ASP A 267 -6.11 -29.78 -12.17
N ASN A 268 -6.26 -28.68 -12.91
CA ASN A 268 -7.14 -28.56 -14.07
C ASN A 268 -8.60 -28.94 -13.76
N SER A 269 -9.04 -28.79 -12.51
CA SER A 269 -10.38 -29.20 -12.08
C SER A 269 -11.34 -28.00 -11.98
N VAL A 270 -12.62 -28.25 -12.18
CA VAL A 270 -13.68 -27.23 -12.21
C VAL A 270 -14.84 -27.67 -11.32
N ALA A 271 -15.18 -26.86 -10.32
CA ALA A 271 -16.30 -27.03 -9.41
C ALA A 271 -17.23 -25.81 -9.52
N ILE A 272 -18.45 -25.99 -10.03
CA ILE A 272 -19.43 -24.91 -10.18
C ILE A 272 -20.71 -25.29 -9.45
N GLY A 273 -21.04 -24.54 -8.39
CA GLY A 273 -22.19 -24.79 -7.54
C GLY A 273 -21.87 -24.74 -6.06
N ALA A 274 -22.87 -24.42 -5.23
CA ALA A 274 -22.69 -24.40 -3.79
C ALA A 274 -22.35 -25.81 -3.25
N GLY A 275 -21.23 -25.94 -2.53
CA GLY A 275 -20.78 -27.19 -1.94
C GLY A 275 -20.22 -28.22 -2.92
N VAL A 276 -20.09 -27.91 -4.21
CA VAL A 276 -19.55 -28.83 -5.22
C VAL A 276 -18.06 -29.04 -5.01
N LYS A 277 -17.62 -30.30 -5.01
CA LYS A 277 -16.20 -30.66 -4.81
C LYS A 277 -15.75 -31.64 -5.89
N THR A 278 -14.60 -31.37 -6.48
CA THR A 278 -13.92 -32.34 -7.35
C THR A 278 -13.15 -33.35 -6.51
N THR A 279 -12.90 -34.54 -7.04
CA THR A 279 -12.24 -35.67 -6.37
C THR A 279 -10.99 -36.16 -7.11
N ARG A 280 -10.66 -35.57 -8.27
CA ARG A 280 -9.47 -35.89 -9.06
C ARG A 280 -9.10 -34.75 -10.01
N ALA A 281 -7.87 -34.79 -10.52
CA ALA A 281 -7.39 -33.87 -11.56
C ALA A 281 -8.22 -33.97 -12.86
N GLY A 282 -8.37 -32.84 -13.56
CA GLY A 282 -9.09 -32.73 -14.83
C GLY A 282 -10.60 -32.93 -14.75
N GLN A 283 -11.18 -33.05 -13.55
CA GLN A 283 -12.62 -33.25 -13.37
C GLN A 283 -13.38 -31.93 -13.53
N VAL A 284 -14.52 -32.00 -14.22
CA VAL A 284 -15.53 -30.93 -14.22
C VAL A 284 -16.76 -31.43 -13.47
N ALA A 285 -17.17 -30.69 -12.45
CA ALA A 285 -18.29 -30.95 -11.57
C ALA A 285 -19.19 -29.70 -11.49
N ILE A 286 -20.48 -29.85 -11.80
CA ILE A 286 -21.44 -28.75 -11.87
C ILE A 286 -22.75 -29.14 -11.17
N GLY A 287 -23.31 -28.29 -10.31
CA GLY A 287 -24.63 -28.52 -9.72
C GLY A 287 -24.78 -27.87 -8.35
N ASP A 288 -25.19 -28.66 -7.37
CA ASP A 288 -25.15 -28.30 -5.96
C ASP A 288 -24.60 -29.49 -5.15
N GLY A 289 -24.28 -29.26 -3.87
CA GLY A 289 -23.71 -30.27 -2.98
C GLY A 289 -24.59 -31.53 -2.80
N ALA A 290 -25.86 -31.51 -3.22
CA ALA A 290 -26.76 -32.66 -3.22
C ALA A 290 -26.92 -33.33 -4.60
N ALA A 291 -26.80 -32.57 -5.69
CA ALA A 291 -26.91 -33.05 -7.06
C ALA A 291 -25.81 -32.44 -7.93
N THR A 292 -24.76 -33.22 -8.19
CA THR A 292 -23.63 -32.80 -9.04
C THR A 292 -23.61 -33.61 -10.34
N TYR A 293 -23.69 -32.92 -11.48
CA TYR A 293 -23.33 -33.47 -12.78
C TYR A 293 -21.82 -33.50 -12.90
N THR A 294 -21.26 -34.69 -13.16
CA THR A 294 -19.81 -34.87 -13.34
C THR A 294 -19.52 -35.35 -14.74
N PHE A 295 -18.54 -34.72 -15.39
CA PHE A 295 -18.01 -35.19 -16.66
C PHE A 295 -16.69 -35.92 -16.39
N ALA A 296 -16.40 -36.97 -17.17
CA ALA A 296 -15.00 -37.34 -17.38
C ALA A 296 -14.30 -36.14 -18.02
N GLY A 297 -13.02 -35.89 -17.69
CA GLY A 297 -12.27 -34.76 -18.25
C GLY A 297 -12.48 -34.68 -19.77
N VAL A 298 -12.62 -33.45 -20.30
CA VAL A 298 -13.00 -33.18 -21.70
C VAL A 298 -12.08 -33.84 -22.75
N ASN A 299 -10.89 -34.29 -22.33
CA ASN A 299 -9.89 -34.99 -23.14
C ASN A 299 -9.91 -36.54 -23.00
N SER A 300 -10.78 -37.10 -22.16
CA SER A 300 -10.92 -38.55 -21.98
C SER A 300 -11.44 -39.23 -23.24
N ALA A 301 -11.12 -40.52 -23.42
CA ALA A 301 -11.58 -41.29 -24.58
C ALA A 301 -13.12 -41.29 -24.70
N ALA A 302 -13.83 -41.41 -23.59
CA ALA A 302 -15.28 -41.34 -23.55
C ALA A 302 -15.82 -39.95 -23.94
N SER A 303 -15.19 -38.86 -23.48
CA SER A 303 -15.59 -37.50 -23.84
C SER A 303 -15.32 -37.21 -25.32
N LYS A 304 -14.15 -37.60 -25.85
CA LYS A 304 -13.82 -37.48 -27.28
C LYS A 304 -14.77 -38.27 -28.17
N ALA A 305 -15.17 -39.48 -27.75
CA ALA A 305 -16.17 -40.29 -28.46
C ALA A 305 -17.58 -39.67 -28.41
N ALA A 306 -17.92 -38.93 -27.35
CA ALA A 306 -19.19 -38.20 -27.25
C ALA A 306 -19.19 -36.86 -28.02
N GLN A 307 -18.01 -36.28 -28.25
CA GLN A 307 -17.81 -35.04 -29.03
C GLN A 307 -17.77 -35.28 -30.55
N SER A 308 -17.78 -36.52 -31.02
CA SER A 308 -17.96 -36.82 -32.44
C SER A 308 -19.45 -36.80 -32.79
N GLY A 309 -19.92 -35.65 -33.26
CA GLY A 309 -21.26 -35.41 -33.80
C GLY A 309 -21.25 -34.18 -34.70
N PRO A 310 -22.34 -33.86 -35.42
CA PRO A 310 -22.41 -32.66 -36.24
C PRO A 310 -22.18 -31.43 -35.35
N THR A 311 -21.12 -30.67 -35.61
CA THR A 311 -20.98 -29.32 -35.06
C THR A 311 -21.98 -28.45 -35.81
N TYR A 312 -23.00 -27.99 -35.09
CA TYR A 312 -23.98 -27.02 -35.59
C TYR A 312 -23.38 -25.62 -35.65
#